data_AF-A0A2V8M4U9-F1
#
_entry.id   AF-A0A2V8M4U9-F1
#
_cell.length_a   1.000
_cell.length_b   1.000
_cell.length_c   1.000
_cell.angle_alpha   90.00
_cell.angle_beta   90.00
_cell.angle_gamma   90.00
#
_symmetry.space_group_name_H-M   'P 1'
#
loop_
_entity.id
_entity.type
_entity.pdbx_description
1 polymer ?
#
loop_
_entity_poly.entity_id
_entity_poly.type
_entity_poly.pdbx_seq_one_letter_code
_entity_poly.pdbx_strand_id
1 'polypeptide(L)' 'MTFNVTPSNVIIPEKLFFKIGEVCDLLDVQAHVLRYWETEFPMFAPQKNRAGQRTYRRRDVEMALRIKELLYDEKYT' A
#
# COMPACT_ATOMS: atom_id res chain seq x y z
N MET A 1 3.62 13.75 20.62
CA MET A 1 3.02 13.47 19.31
C MET A 1 3.88 12.42 18.64
N THR A 2 3.43 11.16 18.63
CA THR A 2 4.20 10.02 18.12
C THR A 2 3.98 9.89 16.62
N PHE A 3 4.97 10.31 15.82
CA PHE A 3 5.03 9.91 14.42
C PHE A 3 5.64 8.51 14.39
N ASN A 4 4.87 7.50 13.96
CA ASN A 4 5.43 6.18 13.70
C ASN A 4 6.28 6.27 12.44
N VAL A 5 7.59 6.23 12.59
CA VAL A 5 8.56 6.27 11.49
C VAL A 5 8.73 4.86 10.94
N THR A 6 8.16 4.57 9.78
CA THR A 6 8.56 3.44 8.92
C THR A 6 9.88 3.81 8.19
N PRO A 7 10.73 2.83 7.81
CA PRO A 7 12.08 3.11 7.32
C PRO A 7 12.11 3.88 5.99
N SER A 8 11.03 3.85 5.22
CA SER A 8 10.73 4.80 4.16
C SER A 8 9.97 6.00 4.74
N ASN A 9 10.50 7.21 4.54
CA ASN A 9 10.02 8.50 5.08
C ASN A 9 8.65 8.95 4.52
N VAL A 10 7.69 8.02 4.42
CA VAL A 10 6.35 8.22 3.86
C VAL A 10 5.39 8.53 5.00
N ILE A 11 4.84 9.74 4.99
CA ILE A 11 3.83 10.17 5.97
C ILE A 11 2.46 9.65 5.51
N ILE A 12 1.93 8.65 6.20
CA ILE A 12 0.58 8.13 5.94
C ILE A 12 -0.46 9.05 6.64
N PRO A 13 -1.40 9.66 5.89
CA PRO A 13 -2.43 10.52 6.49
C PRO A 13 -3.30 9.83 7.55
N GLU A 14 -3.89 10.62 8.45
CA GLU A 14 -4.90 10.13 9.39
C GLU A 14 -6.26 9.89 8.72
N LYS A 15 -6.36 8.80 7.94
CA LYS A 15 -7.56 8.40 7.21
C LYS A 15 -7.89 6.92 7.45
N LEU A 16 -9.19 6.60 7.50
CA LEU A 16 -9.68 5.22 7.68
C LEU A 16 -9.52 4.37 6.43
N PHE A 17 -9.75 4.95 5.25
CA PHE A 17 -9.73 4.26 3.97
C PHE A 17 -9.03 5.10 2.89
N PHE A 18 -8.18 4.45 2.11
CA PHE A 18 -7.47 4.99 0.97
C PHE A 18 -8.02 4.37 -0.32
N LYS A 19 -8.05 5.15 -1.39
CA LYS A 19 -8.31 4.67 -2.76
C LYS A 19 -7.01 4.15 -3.37
N ILE A 20 -7.10 3.29 -4.38
CA ILE A 20 -5.92 2.77 -5.09
C ILE A 20 -4.98 3.88 -5.58
N GLY A 21 -5.52 4.99 -6.10
CA GLY A 21 -4.72 6.13 -6.54
C GLY A 21 -3.93 6.76 -5.40
N GLU A 22 -4.58 7.01 -4.25
CA GLU A 22 -3.90 7.57 -3.07
C GLU A 22 -2.77 6.64 -2.57
N VAL A 23 -2.99 5.33 -2.63
CA VAL A 23 -1.96 4.35 -2.26
C VAL A 23 -0.80 4.33 -3.26
N CYS A 24 -1.10 4.44 -4.55
CA CYS A 24 -0.07 4.58 -5.60
C CYS A 24 0.77 5.83 -5.40
N ASP A 25 0.14 6.96 -5.09
CA ASP A 25 0.82 8.25 -4.85
C ASP A 25 1.72 8.17 -3.60
N LEU A 26 1.25 7.53 -2.52
CA LEU A 26 2.04 7.34 -1.29
C LEU A 26 3.26 6.43 -1.51
N LEU A 27 3.10 5.41 -2.35
CA LEU A 27 4.14 4.43 -2.62
C LEU A 27 5.03 4.83 -3.79
N ASP A 28 4.70 5.88 -4.56
CA ASP A 28 5.35 6.22 -5.82
C ASP A 28 5.46 5.01 -6.77
N VAL A 29 4.35 4.29 -6.95
CA VAL A 29 4.24 3.13 -7.86
C VAL A 29 3.02 3.25 -8.76
N GLN A 30 3.08 2.62 -9.93
CA GLN A 30 1.94 2.60 -10.85
C GLN A 30 0.84 1.64 -10.37
N ALA A 31 -0.41 1.95 -10.71
CA ALA A 31 -1.56 1.12 -10.32
C ALA A 31 -1.49 -0.33 -10.80
N HIS A 32 -0.81 -0.60 -11.91
CA HIS A 32 -0.62 -1.97 -12.40
C HIS A 32 0.33 -2.79 -11.48
N VAL A 33 1.34 -2.15 -10.88
CA VAL A 33 2.24 -2.77 -9.91
C VAL A 33 1.47 -3.15 -8.65
N LEU A 34 0.63 -2.24 -8.15
CA LEU A 34 -0.20 -2.51 -6.99
C LEU A 34 -1.17 -3.67 -7.24
N ARG A 35 -1.76 -3.74 -8.43
CA ARG A 35 -2.62 -4.87 -8.84
C ARG A 35 -1.87 -6.18 -8.93
N TYR A 36 -0.61 -6.14 -9.37
CA TYR A 36 0.24 -7.32 -9.38
C TYR A 36 0.55 -7.79 -7.94
N TRP A 37 0.84 -6.87 -7.03
CA TRP A 37 1.00 -7.25 -5.61
C TRP A 37 -0.29 -7.80 -5.00
N GLU A 38 -1.47 -7.31 -5.39
CA GLU A 38 -2.74 -7.90 -4.97
C GLU A 38 -2.91 -9.36 -5.41
N THR A 39 -2.32 -9.76 -6.55
CA THR A 39 -2.38 -11.15 -7.02
C THR A 39 -1.36 -12.03 -6.33
N GLU A 40 -0.14 -11.53 -6.11
CA GLU A 40 0.93 -12.29 -5.45
C GLU A 40 0.74 -12.41 -3.93
N PHE A 41 0.12 -11.41 -3.30
CA PHE A 41 -0.09 -11.36 -1.85
C PHE A 41 -1.60 -11.26 -1.53
N PRO A 42 -2.33 -12.38 -1.48
CA PRO A 42 -3.76 -12.37 -1.16
C PRO A 42 -4.10 -11.72 0.19
N MET A 43 -3.17 -11.71 1.15
CA MET A 43 -3.30 -11.01 2.43
C MET A 43 -3.33 -9.48 2.29
N PHE A 44 -2.76 -8.94 1.21
CA PHE A 44 -2.76 -7.53 0.84
C PHE A 44 -3.99 -7.11 0.03
N ALA A 45 -4.69 -8.06 -0.58
CA ALA A 45 -5.82 -7.76 -1.44
C ALA A 45 -6.89 -6.93 -0.69
N PRO A 46 -7.20 -5.71 -1.16
CA PRO A 46 -8.11 -4.80 -0.48
C PRO A 46 -9.52 -5.38 -0.45
N GLN A 47 -10.24 -5.12 0.64
CA GLN A 47 -11.66 -5.43 0.68
C GLN A 47 -12.41 -4.54 -0.31
N LYS A 48 -13.35 -5.14 -1.03
CA LYS A 48 -14.31 -4.39 -1.84
C LYS A 48 -15.37 -3.80 -0.92
N ASN A 49 -15.61 -2.50 -1.05
CA ASN A 49 -16.75 -1.86 -0.39
C ASN A 49 -18.08 -2.31 -1.03
N ARG A 50 -19.21 -1.85 -0.48
CA ARG A 50 -20.55 -2.17 -1.00
C ARG A 50 -20.78 -1.74 -2.45
N ALA A 51 -20.02 -0.77 -2.95
CA ALA A 51 -20.07 -0.28 -4.32
C ALA A 51 -19.07 -1.01 -5.27
N GLY A 52 -18.38 -2.05 -4.78
CA GLY A 52 -17.40 -2.81 -5.55
C GLY A 52 -16.04 -2.14 -5.71
N GLN A 53 -15.81 -0.99 -5.07
CA GLN A 53 -14.53 -0.28 -5.13
C GLN A 53 -13.55 -0.84 -4.10
N ARG A 54 -12.27 -0.88 -4.48
CA ARG A 54 -11.17 -1.27 -3.59
C ARG A 54 -10.91 -0.16 -2.58
N THR A 55 -10.92 -0.51 -1.31
CA THR A 55 -10.57 0.39 -0.21
C THR A 55 -9.47 -0.23 0.63
N TYR A 56 -8.36 0.48 0.78
CA TYR A 56 -7.21 0.07 1.58
C TYR A 56 -7.30 0.74 2.94
N ARG A 57 -7.00 0.02 4.01
CA ARG A 57 -6.82 0.58 5.35
C ARG A 57 -5.36 0.97 5.55
N ARG A 58 -5.09 1.73 6.61
CA ARG A 58 -3.70 2.08 6.99
C ARG A 58 -2.76 0.87 7.00
N ARG A 59 -3.16 -0.23 7.64
CA ARG A 59 -2.35 -1.47 7.68
C ARG A 59 -2.02 -2.03 6.29
N ASP A 60 -2.92 -1.85 5.32
CA ASP A 60 -2.72 -2.37 3.97
C ASP A 60 -1.67 -1.48 3.26
N VAL A 61 -1.70 -0.16 3.49
CA VAL A 61 -0.66 0.78 3.02
C VAL A 61 0.69 0.50 3.67
N GLU A 62 0.73 0.26 4.98
CA GLU A 62 1.95 -0.14 5.71
C GLU A 62 2.54 -1.44 5.16
N MET A 63 1.69 -2.41 4.83
CA MET A 63 2.15 -3.66 4.23
C MET A 63 2.65 -3.47 2.80
N ALA A 64 2.00 -2.61 2.00
CA ALA A 64 2.48 -2.26 0.67
C ALA A 64 3.84 -1.55 0.70
N LEU A 65 4.05 -0.65 1.67
CA LEU A 65 5.36 -0.04 1.91
C LEU A 65 6.40 -1.11 2.23
N ARG A 66 6.04 -2.10 3.05
CA ARG A 66 6.94 -3.19 3.38
C ARG A 66 7.27 -4.08 2.18
N ILE A 67 6.27 -4.41 1.34
CA ILE A 67 6.47 -5.14 0.09
C ILE A 67 7.41 -4.36 -0.84
N LYS A 68 7.19 -3.05 -0.98
CA LYS A 68 8.06 -2.17 -1.77
C LYS A 68 9.50 -2.24 -1.28
N GLU A 69 9.74 -2.05 0.01
CA GLU A 69 11.07 -2.13 0.60
C GLU A 69 11.75 -3.47 0.28
N LEU A 70 11.05 -4.59 0.50
CA LEU A 70 11.59 -5.91 0.22
C LEU A 70 11.93 -6.10 -1.26
N LEU A 71 11.08 -5.66 -2.19
CA LEU A 71 11.32 -5.83 -3.62
C LEU A 71 12.43 -4.93 -4.18
N TYR A 72 12.54 -3.70 -3.68
CA TYR A 72 13.50 -2.71 -4.19
C TYR A 72 14.87 -2.77 -3.50
N ASP A 73 14.94 -3.11 -2.21
CA ASP A 73 16.22 -3.25 -1.49
C ASP A 73 16.86 -4.62 -1.69
N GLU A 74 16.09 -5.71 -1.89
CA GLU A 74 16.63 -7.07 -2.01
C GLU A 74 16.86 -7.57 -3.45
N LYS A 75 16.71 -6.69 -4.47
CA LYS A 75 16.96 -6.99 -5.90
C LYS A 75 16.30 -8.28 -6.42
N TYR A 76 14.97 -8.34 -6.39
CA TYR A 76 14.22 -9.32 -7.20
C TYR A 76 13.86 -8.73 -8.58
N THR A 77 14.87 -8.24 -9.30
CA THR A 77 14.83 -7.88 -10.73
C THR A 77 16.11 -8.36 -11.41
#